data_AF-P0C8B2-F1
#
_entry.id   AF-P0C8B2-F1
#
_cell.length_a   1.000
_cell.length_b   1.000
_cell.length_c   1.000
_cell.angle_alpha   90.00
_cell.angle_beta   90.00
_cell.angle_gamma   90.00
#
_symmetry.space_group_name_H-M   'P 1'
#
loop_
_entity.id
_entity.type
_entity.pdbx_description
1 polymer ?
#
loop_
_entity_poly.entity_id
_entity_poly.type
_entity_poly.pdbx_seq_one_letter_code
_entity_poly.pdbx_strand_id
1 'polypeptide(L)' 'MRLTYLLLLLVAVLFQAGSGSAEPIFFYGRQPCSYYDGVCRDKSDVNCKYIAFTYCENPNQRCCYY' A
#
# COMPACT_ATOMS: atom_id res chain seq x y z
N MET A 1 22.39 -17.14 -37.28
CA MET A 1 21.28 -16.21 -37.02
C MET A 1 20.19 -16.76 -36.07
N ARG A 2 20.41 -17.83 -35.28
CA ARG A 2 19.38 -18.39 -34.37
C ARG A 2 19.53 -17.99 -32.89
N LEU A 3 20.71 -17.52 -32.46
CA LEU A 3 20.97 -17.13 -31.06
C LEU A 3 20.26 -15.84 -30.62
N THR A 4 20.07 -14.89 -31.53
CA THR A 4 19.43 -13.59 -31.23
C THR A 4 17.98 -13.75 -30.78
N TYR A 5 17.28 -14.78 -31.29
CA TYR A 5 15.90 -15.07 -30.91
C TYR A 5 15.78 -15.56 -29.47
N LEU A 6 16.77 -16.31 -28.98
CA LEU A 6 16.78 -16.80 -27.59
C LEU A 6 16.98 -15.64 -26.59
N LEU A 7 17.85 -14.68 -26.92
CA LEU A 7 18.07 -13.48 -26.10
C LEU A 7 16.83 -12.59 -26.02
N LEU A 8 16.12 -12.39 -27.14
CA LEU A 8 14.89 -11.59 -27.16
C LEU A 8 13.76 -12.23 -26.32
N LEU A 9 13.65 -13.57 -26.32
CA LEU A 9 12.68 -14.27 -25.48
C LEU A 9 12.96 -14.11 -23.99
N LEU A 10 14.24 -14.15 -23.58
CA LEU A 10 14.62 -14.03 -22.18
C LEU A 10 14.30 -12.64 -21.60
N VAL A 11 14.51 -11.60 -22.42
CA VAL A 11 14.18 -10.22 -22.09
C VAL A 11 12.67 -10.02 -21.95
N ALA A 12 11.85 -10.66 -22.80
CA ALA A 12 10.39 -10.57 -22.72
C ALA A 12 9.78 -11.21 -21.45
N VAL A 13 10.42 -12.24 -20.90
CA VAL A 13 9.98 -12.88 -19.64
C VAL A 13 10.24 -11.98 -18.42
N LEU A 14 11.33 -11.20 -18.43
CA LEU A 14 11.67 -10.29 -17.34
C LEU A 14 10.67 -9.13 -17.19
N PHE A 15 10.07 -8.65 -18.28
CA PHE A 15 9.09 -7.56 -18.23
C PHE A 15 7.71 -7.99 -17.69
N GLN A 16 7.36 -9.28 -17.74
CA GLN A 16 6.08 -9.78 -17.17
C GLN A 16 6.16 -10.03 -15.66
N ALA A 17 7.34 -10.33 -15.12
CA ALA A 17 7.53 -10.47 -13.66
C ALA A 17 7.63 -9.13 -12.91
N GLY A 18 7.87 -8.02 -13.64
CA GLY A 18 8.05 -6.67 -13.08
C GLY A 18 6.79 -5.81 -13.03
N SER A 19 5.65 -6.28 -13.56
CA SER A 19 4.34 -5.60 -13.42
C SER A 19 3.53 -6.23 -12.30
N GLY A 20 4.13 -6.32 -11.11
CA GLY A 20 3.36 -6.29 -9.88
C GLY A 20 2.81 -4.87 -9.74
N SER A 21 1.72 -4.57 -10.45
CA SER A 21 0.92 -3.38 -10.19
C SER A 21 0.60 -3.44 -8.71
N ALA A 22 1.21 -2.55 -7.92
CA ALA A 22 0.68 -2.24 -6.61
C ALA A 22 -0.72 -1.72 -6.89
N GLU A 23 -1.69 -2.63 -6.85
CA GLU A 23 -3.10 -2.29 -6.90
C GLU A 23 -3.24 -1.16 -5.88
N PRO A 24 -3.73 0.03 -6.26
CA PRO A 24 -4.06 1.01 -5.26
C PRO A 24 -4.98 0.27 -4.31
N ILE A 25 -4.56 0.15 -3.05
CA ILE A 25 -5.40 -0.44 -2.01
C ILE A 25 -6.59 0.52 -1.95
N PHE A 26 -7.65 0.20 -2.69
CA PHE A 26 -8.91 0.89 -2.61
C PHE A 26 -9.44 0.55 -1.23
N PHE A 27 -9.05 1.35 -0.24
CA PHE A 27 -9.68 1.27 1.06
C PHE A 27 -11.11 1.75 0.85
N TYR A 28 -12.04 0.81 0.64
CA TYR A 28 -13.50 0.95 0.50
C TYR A 28 -14.09 2.17 1.26
N GLY A 29 -13.95 3.38 0.70
CA GLY A 29 -14.35 4.63 1.36
C GLY A 29 -13.55 5.06 2.59
N ARG A 30 -12.34 4.54 2.85
CA ARG A 30 -11.48 5.04 3.94
C ARG A 30 -10.38 5.95 3.39
N GLN A 31 -10.16 7.06 4.08
CA GLN A 31 -9.12 8.04 3.74
C GLN A 31 -7.84 7.78 4.54
N PRO A 32 -6.66 8.21 4.04
CA PRO A 32 -5.45 8.16 4.87
C PRO A 32 -5.67 9.00 6.13
N CYS A 33 -5.13 8.57 7.27
CA CYS A 33 -5.29 9.27 8.55
C CYS A 33 -4.91 10.77 8.48
N SER A 34 -3.89 11.09 7.67
CA SER A 34 -3.44 12.46 7.41
C SER A 34 -4.49 13.35 6.74
N TYR A 35 -5.49 12.78 6.06
CA TYR A 35 -6.58 13.54 5.44
C TYR A 35 -7.44 14.29 6.46
N TYR A 36 -7.54 13.79 7.70
CA TYR A 36 -8.33 14.39 8.78
C TYR A 36 -7.44 15.00 9.88
N ASP A 37 -6.19 15.35 9.56
CA ASP A 37 -5.18 15.82 10.53
C ASP A 37 -5.00 14.87 11.74
N GLY A 38 -5.23 13.57 11.51
CA GLY A 38 -5.07 12.53 12.52
C GLY A 38 -3.64 12.03 12.63
N VAL A 39 -3.34 11.37 13.75
CA VAL A 39 -2.07 10.67 13.98
C VAL A 39 -2.27 9.17 14.09
N CYS A 40 -1.44 8.40 13.39
CA CYS A 40 -1.43 6.95 13.50
C CYS A 40 -0.72 6.53 14.79
N ARG A 41 -1.48 5.99 15.74
CA ARG A 41 -0.94 5.42 16.98
C ARG A 41 -1.16 3.93 17.05
N ASP A 42 -0.41 3.27 17.93
CA ASP A 42 -0.58 1.84 18.16
C ASP A 42 -2.03 1.53 18.59
N LYS A 43 -2.56 0.39 18.14
CA LYS A 43 -3.91 -0.05 18.53
C LYS A 43 -4.08 -0.19 20.04
N SER A 44 -3.00 -0.43 20.77
CA SER A 44 -2.96 -0.51 22.24
C SER A 44 -2.88 0.85 22.95
N ASP A 45 -2.68 1.97 22.23
CA ASP A 45 -2.65 3.29 22.86
C ASP A 45 -4.04 3.65 23.41
N VAL A 46 -4.17 3.66 24.73
CA VAL A 46 -5.42 3.96 25.46
C VAL A 46 -5.85 5.43 25.34
N ASN A 47 -4.93 6.34 25.03
CA ASN A 47 -5.24 7.76 24.84
C ASN A 47 -5.71 8.06 23.41
N CYS A 48 -5.70 7.08 22.52
CA CYS A 48 -6.16 7.23 21.15
C CYS A 48 -7.69 7.35 21.06
N LYS A 49 -8.17 8.55 20.71
CA LYS A 49 -9.55 8.75 20.26
C LYS A 49 -9.66 8.39 18.78
N TYR A 50 -10.23 7.22 18.49
CA TYR A 50 -10.32 6.66 17.15
C TYR A 50 -11.09 7.55 16.16
N ILE A 51 -10.54 7.73 14.95
CA ILE A 51 -11.18 8.41 13.81
C ILE A 51 -11.73 7.35 12.86
N ALA A 52 -13.05 7.29 12.67
CA ALA A 52 -13.68 6.36 11.75
C ALA A 52 -13.36 6.68 10.28
N PHE A 53 -13.55 5.70 9.39
CA PHE A 53 -13.32 5.85 7.94
C PHE A 53 -11.90 6.30 7.56
N THR A 54 -10.93 5.93 8.39
CA THR A 54 -9.52 6.18 8.10
C THR A 54 -8.70 4.89 8.10
N TYR A 55 -7.53 4.95 7.49
CA TYR A 55 -6.52 3.92 7.58
C TYR A 55 -5.14 4.50 7.92
N CYS A 56 -4.31 3.65 8.51
CA CYS A 56 -2.89 3.86 8.67
C CYS A 56 -2.17 2.85 7.77
N GLU A 57 -1.01 3.23 7.22
CA GLU A 57 -0.21 2.33 6.39
C GLU A 57 0.23 1.09 7.17
N ASN A 58 0.50 1.25 8.46
CA ASN A 58 0.79 0.14 9.36
C ASN A 58 -0.53 -0.50 9.87
N PRO A 59 -0.77 -1.80 9.58
CA PRO A 59 -1.98 -2.49 10.02
C PRO A 59 -2.07 -2.65 11.54
N ASN A 60 -0.99 -2.48 12.30
CA ASN A 60 -0.98 -2.49 13.77
C ASN A 60 -1.30 -1.13 14.39
N GLN A 61 -1.52 -0.10 13.57
CA GLN A 61 -1.91 1.23 14.01
C GLN A 61 -3.39 1.50 13.72
N ARG A 62 -3.93 2.50 14.40
CA ARG A 62 -5.24 3.09 14.15
C ARG A 62 -5.08 4.61 14.12
N CYS A 63 -5.94 5.27 13.36
CA CYS A 63 -5.94 6.72 13.29
C CYS A 63 -6.60 7.31 14.54
N CYS A 64 -5.96 8.30 15.14
CA CYS A 64 -6.39 8.97 16.36
C CYS A 64 -6.44 10.47 16.12
N TYR A 65 -7.32 11.18 16.85
CA TYR A 65 -7.16 12.63 17.00
C TYR A 65 -5.82 12.93 17.68
N TYR A 66 -5.21 14.06 17.31
CA TYR A 66 -3.95 14.54 17.89
C TYR A 66 -4.02 14.70 19.41
#